data_AF-A0A818ANE1-F1
#
_entry.id   AF-A0A818ANE1-F1
#
_cell.length_a   1.000
_cell.length_b   1.000
_cell.length_c   1.000
_cell.angle_alpha   90.00
_cell.angle_beta   90.00
_cell.angle_gamma   90.00
#
_symmetry.space_group_name_H-M   'P 1'
#
loop_
_entity.id
_entity.type
_entity.pdbx_description
1 polymer ?
#
loop_
_entity_poly.entity_id
_entity_poly.type
_entity_poly.pdbx_seq_one_letter_code
_entity_poly.pdbx_strand_id
1 'polypeptide(L)'
;MKIIVILIITLIITSVNAAQQNPSNVLYGLFSDSDETHVYYGLLDLNTSQFDIFSSLNINDVGNPKNLKYSVVPLTYDPNNELVYMAAPDNNGKTILSVINATTGNLLSTFKTISNTIISLQYDIFQKQLFAHIETNFENVTVIGEIDTSNGNIKQILGIINNTKPTYISSYCP
;
A
#
# COMPACT_ATOMS: atom_id res chain seq x y z
N MET A 1 -50.47 -8.55 26.01
CA MET A 1 -49.19 -9.16 25.55
C MET A 1 -49.15 -9.29 24.01
N LYS A 2 -49.35 -8.18 23.27
CA LYS A 2 -49.34 -8.16 21.79
C LYS A 2 -48.62 -6.95 21.18
N ILE A 3 -48.11 -6.02 21.99
CA ILE A 3 -47.48 -4.77 21.53
C ILE A 3 -45.93 -4.87 21.53
N ILE A 4 -45.35 -5.82 22.26
CA ILE A 4 -43.89 -5.95 22.40
C ILE A 4 -43.23 -6.65 21.19
N VAL A 5 -43.97 -7.44 20.42
CA VAL A 5 -43.40 -8.22 19.30
C VAL A 5 -43.15 -7.36 18.04
N ILE A 6 -43.88 -6.25 17.88
CA ILE A 6 -43.75 -5.40 16.68
C ILE A 6 -42.49 -4.51 16.75
N LEU A 7 -42.08 -4.10 17.95
CA LEU A 7 -40.91 -3.22 18.13
C LEU A 7 -39.57 -3.93 17.87
N ILE A 8 -39.52 -5.25 18.08
CA ILE A 8 -38.30 -6.05 17.87
C ILE A 8 -38.10 -6.31 16.37
N ILE A 9 -39.18 -6.44 15.60
CA ILE A 9 -39.09 -6.65 14.14
C ILE A 9 -38.66 -5.36 13.42
N THR A 10 -39.12 -4.19 13.84
CA THR A 10 -38.67 -2.91 13.25
C THR A 10 -37.24 -2.53 13.61
N LEU A 11 -36.71 -2.96 14.77
CA LEU A 11 -35.29 -2.75 15.10
C LEU A 11 -34.35 -3.66 14.31
N ILE A 12 -34.81 -4.85 13.91
CA ILE A 12 -34.00 -5.74 13.09
C ILE A 12 -33.92 -5.22 11.65
N ILE A 13 -35.00 -4.64 11.10
CA ILE A 13 -35.03 -4.18 9.71
C ILE A 13 -34.15 -2.93 9.47
N THR A 14 -33.92 -2.08 10.47
CA THR A 14 -33.01 -0.93 10.30
C THR A 14 -31.53 -1.30 10.45
N SER A 15 -31.22 -2.46 11.04
CA SER A 15 -29.84 -2.94 11.17
C SER A 15 -29.32 -3.71 9.94
N VAL A 16 -30.20 -4.15 9.03
CA VAL A 16 -29.79 -4.88 7.81
C VAL A 16 -29.38 -3.94 6.67
N ASN A 17 -29.79 -2.67 6.69
CA ASN A 17 -29.35 -1.68 5.69
C ASN A 17 -27.93 -1.15 5.94
N ALA A 18 -27.27 -1.53 7.05
CA ALA A 18 -25.85 -1.28 7.26
C ALA A 18 -24.96 -2.41 6.70
N ALA A 19 -25.55 -3.45 6.11
CA ALA A 19 -24.83 -4.59 5.56
C ALA A 19 -24.97 -4.63 4.03
N GLN A 20 -23.83 -4.75 3.36
CA GLN A 20 -23.62 -4.84 1.91
C GLN A 20 -23.52 -3.51 1.16
N GLN A 21 -22.50 -2.71 1.48
CA GLN A 21 -21.77 -2.08 0.38
C GLN A 21 -21.26 -3.22 -0.51
N ASN A 22 -21.79 -3.31 -1.73
CA ASN A 22 -21.34 -4.28 -2.71
C ASN A 22 -19.85 -4.00 -2.99
N PRO A 23 -18.91 -4.90 -2.65
CA PRO A 23 -17.47 -4.62 -2.78
C PRO A 23 -17.05 -4.36 -4.23
N SER A 24 -17.93 -4.62 -5.20
CA SER A 24 -17.71 -4.36 -6.62
C SER A 24 -17.64 -2.89 -7.02
N ASN A 25 -18.06 -1.95 -6.16
CA ASN A 25 -18.19 -0.52 -6.53
C ASN A 25 -17.34 0.42 -5.66
N VAL A 26 -16.31 -0.10 -5.00
CA VAL A 26 -15.41 0.70 -4.16
C VAL A 26 -13.95 0.46 -4.55
N LEU A 27 -13.12 1.51 -4.43
CA LEU A 27 -11.68 1.45 -4.66
C LEU A 27 -10.95 2.01 -3.44
N TYR A 28 -10.16 1.19 -2.77
CA TYR A 28 -9.23 1.65 -1.75
C TYR A 28 -8.02 2.30 -2.40
N GLY A 29 -7.57 3.44 -1.86
CA GLY A 29 -6.49 4.21 -2.46
C GLY A 29 -5.67 4.99 -1.46
N LEU A 30 -4.48 5.37 -1.91
CA LEU A 30 -3.56 6.28 -1.25
C LEU A 30 -3.33 7.49 -2.17
N PHE A 31 -3.30 8.70 -1.61
CA PHE A 31 -2.89 9.90 -2.32
C PHE A 31 -2.17 10.88 -1.39
N SER A 32 -1.26 11.70 -1.91
CA SER A 32 -0.61 12.77 -1.13
C SER A 32 -1.36 14.09 -1.27
N ASP A 33 -1.36 14.92 -0.22
CA ASP A 33 -1.84 16.31 -0.34
C ASP A 33 -0.92 17.17 -1.23
N SER A 34 -1.45 18.33 -1.63
CA SER A 34 -0.68 19.37 -2.33
C SER A 34 0.51 19.85 -1.52
N ASP A 35 0.33 19.93 -0.20
CA ASP A 35 1.28 20.51 0.76
C ASP A 35 2.40 19.54 1.13
N GLU A 36 2.31 18.28 0.70
CA GLU A 36 3.34 17.25 0.87
C GLU A 36 3.62 16.94 2.33
N THR A 37 2.59 16.98 3.16
CA THR A 37 2.74 16.72 4.59
C THR A 37 2.17 15.37 4.98
N HIS A 38 1.21 14.88 4.19
CA HIS A 38 0.52 13.63 4.48
C HIS A 38 0.27 12.79 3.24
N VAL A 39 0.22 11.47 3.47
CA VAL A 39 -0.40 10.51 2.57
C VAL A 39 -1.73 10.09 3.21
N TYR A 40 -2.83 10.32 2.50
CA TYR A 40 -4.16 9.95 2.94
C TYR A 40 -4.51 8.56 2.44
N TYR A 41 -5.16 7.79 3.29
CA TYR A 41 -5.76 6.51 2.96
C TYR A 41 -7.28 6.61 3.05
N GLY A 42 -7.97 6.01 2.10
CA GLY A 42 -9.41 5.97 2.12
C GLY A 42 -10.01 5.15 1.00
N LEU A 43 -11.29 5.41 0.74
CA LEU A 43 -12.12 4.65 -0.18
C LEU A 43 -12.83 5.60 -1.14
N LEU A 44 -12.72 5.32 -2.43
CA LEU A 44 -13.53 5.91 -3.48
C LEU A 44 -14.78 5.06 -3.70
N ASP A 45 -15.96 5.63 -3.46
CA ASP A 45 -17.22 5.03 -3.91
C ASP A 45 -17.45 5.42 -5.38
N LEU A 46 -17.42 4.43 -6.27
CA LEU A 46 -17.55 4.63 -7.71
C LEU A 46 -18.95 5.08 -8.13
N ASN A 47 -19.98 4.88 -7.30
CA ASN A 47 -21.34 5.33 -7.60
C ASN A 47 -21.51 6.83 -7.35
N THR A 48 -20.89 7.33 -6.28
CA THR A 48 -20.99 8.72 -5.85
C THR A 48 -19.82 9.57 -6.31
N SER A 49 -18.73 8.94 -6.77
CA SER A 49 -17.43 9.57 -7.03
C SER A 49 -16.86 10.30 -5.80
N GLN A 50 -17.30 9.92 -4.60
CA GLN A 50 -16.85 10.49 -3.36
C GLN A 50 -15.67 9.68 -2.81
N PHE A 51 -14.60 10.38 -2.42
CA PHE A 51 -13.48 9.77 -1.70
C PHE A 51 -13.61 10.09 -0.21
N ASP A 52 -13.79 9.05 0.60
CA ASP A 52 -13.86 9.16 2.05
C ASP A 52 -12.51 8.82 2.66
N ILE A 53 -11.96 9.75 3.43
CA ILE A 53 -10.66 9.61 4.09
C ILE A 53 -10.84 8.92 5.43
N PHE A 54 -10.07 7.86 5.67
CA PHE A 54 -10.08 7.11 6.93
C PHE A 54 -8.87 7.41 7.80
N SER A 55 -7.71 7.64 7.18
CA SER A 55 -6.45 7.84 7.87
C SER A 55 -5.57 8.86 7.14
N SER A 56 -4.74 9.54 7.91
CA SER A 56 -3.72 10.47 7.44
C SER A 56 -2.37 10.03 8.01
N LEU A 57 -1.41 9.78 7.13
CA LEU A 57 -0.08 9.27 7.45
C LEU A 57 0.95 10.36 7.26
N ASN A 58 1.79 10.63 8.26
CA ASN A 58 2.83 11.66 8.14
C ASN A 58 3.87 11.25 7.10
N ILE A 59 4.20 12.16 6.19
CA ILE A 59 5.13 11.89 5.09
C ILE A 59 6.54 11.49 5.55
N ASN A 60 6.96 11.91 6.75
CA ASN A 60 8.26 11.54 7.31
C ASN A 60 8.33 10.07 7.78
N ASP A 61 7.15 9.49 8.02
CA ASP A 61 7.00 8.10 8.45
C ASP A 61 6.77 7.16 7.28
N VAL A 62 6.23 7.67 6.16
CA VAL A 62 5.89 6.83 4.99
C VAL A 62 6.68 7.14 3.71
N GLY A 63 7.46 8.20 3.71
CA GLY A 63 8.20 8.72 2.56
C GLY A 63 7.38 9.70 1.73
N ASN A 64 8.07 10.55 0.96
CA ASN A 64 7.46 11.56 0.10
C ASN A 64 7.40 11.06 -1.37
N PRO A 65 6.21 10.76 -1.91
CA PRO A 65 6.03 10.38 -3.30
C PRO A 65 6.62 11.35 -4.34
N LYS A 66 6.72 12.65 -4.04
CA LYS A 66 7.28 13.64 -4.99
C LYS A 66 8.80 13.53 -5.14
N ASN A 67 9.47 12.94 -4.16
CA ASN A 67 10.89 12.65 -4.23
C ASN A 67 11.17 11.37 -5.03
N LEU A 68 10.13 10.67 -5.53
CA LEU A 68 10.33 9.51 -6.37
C LEU A 68 11.02 9.90 -7.66
N LYS A 69 12.09 9.18 -7.94
CA LYS A 69 12.83 9.25 -9.21
C LYS A 69 11.96 8.83 -10.41
N TYR A 70 10.95 7.99 -10.16
CA TYR A 70 10.02 7.47 -11.13
C TYR A 70 8.61 7.88 -10.72
N SER A 71 7.80 8.41 -11.64
CA SER A 71 6.51 9.05 -11.34
C SER A 71 5.39 8.10 -10.83
N VAL A 72 5.74 6.89 -10.39
CA VAL A 72 4.82 5.87 -9.90
C VAL A 72 5.30 5.42 -8.53
N VAL A 73 4.42 5.47 -7.54
CA VAL A 73 4.69 4.96 -6.18
C VAL A 73 4.72 3.44 -6.22
N PRO A 74 5.82 2.78 -5.83
CA PRO A 74 5.83 1.34 -5.59
C PRO A 74 4.85 0.99 -4.46
N LEU A 75 3.78 0.27 -4.81
CA LEU A 75 2.79 -0.20 -3.84
C LEU A 75 2.31 -1.61 -4.19
N THR A 76 1.99 -2.43 -3.19
CA THR A 76 1.40 -3.75 -3.39
C THR A 76 0.53 -4.16 -2.19
N TYR A 77 -0.42 -5.06 -2.43
CA TYR A 77 -1.38 -5.52 -1.44
C TYR A 77 -1.11 -6.99 -1.07
N ASP A 78 -1.05 -7.26 0.22
CA ASP A 78 -1.03 -8.59 0.81
C ASP A 78 -2.43 -8.93 1.34
N PRO A 79 -3.20 -9.76 0.61
CA PRO A 79 -4.53 -10.17 1.03
C PRO A 79 -4.52 -11.21 2.17
N ASN A 80 -3.40 -11.85 2.46
CA ASN A 80 -3.33 -12.85 3.52
C ASN A 80 -3.32 -12.20 4.91
N ASN A 81 -2.75 -11.00 5.02
CA ASN A 81 -2.61 -10.26 6.27
C ASN A 81 -3.34 -8.91 6.27
N GLU A 82 -4.05 -8.58 5.19
CA GLU A 82 -4.70 -7.28 4.96
C GLU A 82 -3.71 -6.11 5.10
N LEU A 83 -2.59 -6.17 4.38
CA LEU A 83 -1.52 -5.17 4.44
C LEU A 83 -1.29 -4.50 3.10
N VAL A 84 -1.03 -3.20 3.11
CA VAL A 84 -0.46 -2.47 1.99
C VAL A 84 1.01 -2.20 2.28
N TYR A 85 1.88 -2.61 1.36
CA TYR A 85 3.28 -2.20 1.36
C TYR A 85 3.44 -1.02 0.40
N MET A 86 4.10 0.03 0.86
CA MET A 86 4.41 1.22 0.06
C MET A 86 5.87 1.58 0.23
N ALA A 87 6.59 1.82 -0.86
CA ALA A 87 7.94 2.35 -0.80
C ALA A 87 8.01 3.76 -1.35
N ALA A 88 8.52 4.71 -0.56
CA ALA A 88 8.78 6.07 -1.01
C ALA A 88 10.05 6.62 -0.33
N PRO A 89 10.81 7.48 -1.00
CA PRO A 89 12.03 8.05 -0.42
C PRO A 89 11.71 9.09 0.66
N ASP A 90 12.56 9.17 1.68
CA ASP A 90 12.58 10.28 2.63
C ASP A 90 13.20 11.54 1.99
N ASN A 91 13.29 12.62 2.77
CA ASN A 91 13.89 13.88 2.31
C ASN A 91 15.39 13.79 2.02
N ASN A 92 16.06 12.70 2.41
CA ASN A 92 17.47 12.42 2.14
C ASN A 92 17.65 11.41 0.98
N GLY A 93 16.57 11.02 0.31
CA GLY A 93 16.59 10.04 -0.78
C GLY A 93 16.74 8.59 -0.33
N LYS A 94 16.64 8.27 0.96
CA LYS A 94 16.63 6.88 1.45
C LYS A 94 15.24 6.30 1.33
N THR A 95 15.12 5.08 0.82
CA THR A 95 13.82 4.41 0.73
C THR A 95 13.25 4.13 2.11
N ILE A 96 12.00 4.54 2.30
CA ILE A 96 11.13 4.11 3.39
C ILE A 96 10.19 3.04 2.83
N LEU A 97 10.18 1.86 3.44
CA LEU A 97 9.17 0.83 3.22
C LEU A 97 8.17 0.88 4.38
N SER A 98 6.93 1.22 4.05
CA SER A 98 5.82 1.36 4.99
C SER A 98 4.91 0.16 4.93
N VAL A 99 4.46 -0.31 6.10
CA VAL A 99 3.46 -1.37 6.25
C VAL A 99 2.21 -0.75 6.84
N ILE A 100 1.13 -0.74 6.05
CA ILE A 100 -0.13 -0.06 6.37
C ILE A 100 -1.22 -1.12 6.47
N ASN A 101 -2.08 -1.04 7.48
CA ASN A 101 -3.26 -1.90 7.56
C ASN A 101 -4.25 -1.52 6.44
N ALA A 102 -4.61 -2.48 5.59
CA ALA A 102 -5.43 -2.26 4.40
C ALA A 102 -6.93 -2.07 4.69
N THR A 103 -7.35 -2.14 5.95
CA THR A 103 -8.75 -1.94 6.33
C THR A 103 -8.93 -0.58 7.00
N THR A 104 -7.95 -0.18 7.81
CA THR A 104 -8.01 1.05 8.63
C THR A 104 -7.16 2.19 8.08
N GLY A 105 -6.19 1.89 7.20
CA GLY A 105 -5.21 2.87 6.76
C GLY A 105 -4.18 3.26 7.83
N ASN A 106 -4.13 2.55 8.96
CA ASN A 106 -3.18 2.83 10.02
C ASN A 106 -1.77 2.34 9.65
N LEU A 107 -0.77 3.17 9.91
CA LEU A 107 0.64 2.76 9.80
C LEU A 107 0.97 1.77 10.92
N LEU A 108 1.44 0.59 10.54
CA LEU A 108 1.83 -0.47 11.47
C LEU A 108 3.34 -0.48 11.70
N SER A 109 4.13 -0.23 10.65
CA SER A 109 5.59 -0.27 10.72
C SER A 109 6.22 0.53 9.60
N THR A 110 7.43 1.01 9.86
CA THR A 110 8.28 1.74 8.93
C THR A 110 9.68 1.15 8.94
N PHE A 111 10.19 0.79 7.77
CA PHE A 111 11.55 0.28 7.60
C PHE A 111 12.37 1.24 6.74
N LYS A 112 13.59 1.56 7.19
CA LYS A 112 14.54 2.47 6.50
C LYS A 112 15.88 1.78 6.20
N THR A 113 15.85 0.46 6.07
CA THR A 113 17.03 -0.41 5.96
C THR A 113 17.59 -0.48 4.54
N ILE A 114 16.77 -0.25 3.52
CA ILE A 114 17.18 -0.30 2.11
C ILE A 114 17.65 1.10 1.69
N SER A 115 18.95 1.25 1.47
CA SER A 115 19.57 2.52 1.09
C SER A 115 19.28 2.96 -0.34
N ASN A 116 18.95 2.00 -1.21
CA ASN A 116 18.73 2.23 -2.62
C ASN A 116 17.25 2.45 -2.94
N THR A 117 16.96 3.09 -4.07
CA THR A 117 15.60 3.28 -4.59
C THR A 117 14.93 1.93 -4.84
N ILE A 118 13.76 1.70 -4.25
CA ILE A 118 12.84 0.65 -4.70
C ILE A 118 12.02 1.21 -5.87
N ILE A 119 12.06 0.51 -7.01
CA ILE A 119 11.41 0.89 -8.27
C ILE A 119 10.01 0.27 -8.35
N SER A 120 9.85 -0.96 -7.87
CA SER A 120 8.57 -1.67 -7.83
C SER A 120 8.51 -2.62 -6.64
N LEU A 121 7.29 -2.90 -6.20
CA LEU A 121 6.97 -3.88 -5.17
C LEU A 121 5.95 -4.88 -5.70
N GLN A 122 6.05 -6.13 -5.26
CA GLN A 122 5.10 -7.18 -5.63
C GLN A 122 4.99 -8.20 -4.52
N TYR A 123 3.78 -8.41 -4.03
CA TYR A 123 3.49 -9.48 -3.09
C TYR A 123 2.99 -10.73 -3.85
N ASP A 124 3.62 -11.87 -3.61
CA ASP A 124 3.15 -13.18 -4.08
C ASP A 124 2.24 -13.79 -3.01
N ILE A 125 0.96 -13.92 -3.36
CA ILE A 125 -0.09 -14.38 -2.46
C ILE A 125 0.05 -15.86 -2.08
N PHE A 126 0.65 -16.68 -2.94
CA PHE A 126 0.78 -18.12 -2.75
C PHE A 126 2.01 -18.44 -1.92
N GLN A 127 3.13 -17.79 -2.22
CA GLN A 127 4.39 -17.98 -1.50
C GLN A 127 4.48 -17.13 -0.23
N LYS A 128 3.60 -16.13 -0.09
CA LYS A 128 3.57 -15.16 1.02
C LYS A 128 4.87 -14.37 1.11
N GLN A 129 5.36 -13.92 -0.04
CA GLN A 129 6.65 -13.25 -0.16
C GLN A 129 6.49 -11.86 -0.76
N LEU A 130 7.26 -10.90 -0.24
CA LEU A 130 7.35 -9.57 -0.80
C LEU A 130 8.62 -9.49 -1.65
N PHE A 131 8.47 -9.12 -2.92
CA PHE A 131 9.59 -8.87 -3.82
C PHE A 131 9.72 -7.38 -4.12
N ALA A 132 10.95 -6.93 -4.27
CA ALA A 132 11.29 -5.58 -4.66
C ALA A 132 12.24 -5.57 -5.85
N HIS A 133 11.97 -4.67 -6.79
CA HIS A 133 12.95 -4.28 -7.81
C HIS A 133 13.71 -3.07 -7.30
N ILE A 134 15.02 -3.18 -7.14
CA ILE A 134 15.84 -2.19 -6.45
C ILE A 134 16.95 -1.69 -7.39
N GLU A 135 17.18 -0.38 -7.41
CA GLU A 135 18.35 0.20 -8.05
C GLU A 135 19.64 -0.23 -7.34
N THR A 136 20.74 -0.34 -8.06
CA THR A 136 22.06 -0.50 -7.44
C THR A 136 22.89 0.76 -7.58
N ASN A 137 24.07 0.77 -6.95
CA ASN A 137 25.06 1.83 -7.12
C ASN A 137 25.81 1.74 -8.46
N PHE A 138 25.63 0.65 -9.22
CA PHE A 138 26.23 0.47 -10.53
C PHE A 138 25.30 1.00 -11.63
N GLU A 139 25.89 1.65 -12.62
CA GLU A 139 25.15 2.21 -13.73
C GLU A 139 24.43 1.11 -14.53
N ASN A 140 23.15 1.30 -14.81
CA ASN A 140 22.32 0.37 -15.58
C ASN A 140 22.25 -1.06 -15.01
N VAL A 141 22.46 -1.21 -13.70
CA VAL A 141 22.29 -2.47 -12.98
C VAL A 141 21.21 -2.32 -11.91
N THR A 142 20.27 -3.25 -11.93
CA THR A 142 19.20 -3.37 -10.93
C THR A 142 19.09 -4.80 -10.42
N VAL A 143 18.46 -4.99 -9.27
CA VAL A 143 18.28 -6.31 -8.66
C VAL A 143 16.82 -6.58 -8.35
N ILE A 144 16.45 -7.86 -8.42
CA ILE A 144 15.20 -8.37 -7.85
C ILE A 144 15.58 -9.06 -6.54
N GLY A 145 15.00 -8.60 -5.43
CA GLY A 145 15.24 -9.16 -4.10
C GLY A 145 13.93 -9.53 -3.40
N GLU A 146 13.99 -10.56 -2.56
CA GLU A 146 12.94 -10.83 -1.58
C GLU A 146 13.19 -9.96 -0.34
N ILE A 147 12.15 -9.32 0.15
CA ILE A 147 12.16 -8.50 1.36
C ILE A 147 11.61 -9.30 2.53
N ASP A 148 12.34 -9.30 3.64
CA ASP A 148 11.84 -9.81 4.91
C ASP A 148 10.84 -8.81 5.51
N THR A 149 9.57 -9.16 5.51
CA THR A 149 8.49 -8.27 5.97
C THR A 149 8.50 -8.01 7.48
N SER A 150 9.29 -8.76 8.26
CA SER A 150 9.43 -8.54 9.71
C SER A 150 10.38 -7.40 10.07
N ASN A 151 11.31 -7.05 9.17
CA ASN A 151 12.36 -6.07 9.46
C ASN A 151 12.72 -5.16 8.26
N GLY A 152 12.13 -5.40 7.08
CA GLY A 152 12.34 -4.64 5.85
C GLY A 152 13.69 -4.86 5.16
N ASN A 153 14.54 -5.78 5.63
CA ASN A 153 15.81 -6.08 4.99
C ASN A 153 15.61 -6.91 3.71
N ILE A 154 16.60 -6.83 2.81
CA ILE A 154 16.69 -7.78 1.70
C ILE A 154 17.07 -9.15 2.27
N LYS A 155 16.15 -10.11 2.19
CA LYS A 155 16.34 -11.49 2.63
C LYS A 155 17.28 -12.25 1.69
N GLN A 156 17.09 -12.08 0.38
CA GLN A 156 17.95 -12.67 -0.64
C GLN A 156 17.82 -11.92 -1.98
N ILE A 157 18.88 -11.98 -2.80
CA ILE A 157 18.87 -11.50 -4.19
C ILE A 157 18.51 -12.67 -5.09
N LEU A 158 17.45 -12.51 -5.89
CA LEU A 158 16.91 -13.53 -6.79
C LEU A 158 17.41 -13.35 -8.23
N GLY A 159 17.72 -12.12 -8.62
CA GLY A 159 18.17 -11.82 -9.97
C GLY A 159 18.88 -10.49 -10.07
N ILE A 160 19.79 -10.39 -11.04
CA ILE A 160 20.50 -9.16 -11.40
C ILE A 160 20.17 -8.87 -12.86
N ILE A 161 19.71 -7.65 -13.13
CA ILE A 161 19.38 -7.18 -14.47
C ILE A 161 20.42 -6.14 -14.87
N ASN A 162 21.19 -6.46 -15.91
CA ASN A 162 22.29 -5.62 -16.42
C ASN A 162 21.88 -4.84 -17.67
N ASN A 163 22.61 -3.75 -17.94
CA ASN A 163 22.49 -2.92 -19.14
C ASN A 163 21.10 -2.32 -19.38
N THR A 164 20.29 -2.20 -18.33
CA THR A 164 18.96 -1.57 -18.42
C THR A 164 18.68 -0.77 -17.17
N LYS A 165 18.24 0.49 -17.34
CA LYS A 165 17.67 1.29 -16.26
C LYS A 165 16.18 1.46 -16.53
N PRO A 166 15.31 0.63 -15.94
CA PRO A 166 13.88 0.76 -16.15
C PRO A 166 13.41 2.14 -15.70
N THR A 167 12.54 2.76 -16.50
CA THR A 167 11.90 4.04 -16.21
C THR A 167 10.49 3.87 -15.65
N TYR A 168 9.83 2.77 -15.98
CA TYR A 168 8.52 2.38 -15.48
C TYR A 168 8.44 0.86 -15.44
N ILE A 169 8.18 0.28 -14.27
CA ILE A 169 7.90 -1.14 -14.12
C ILE A 169 6.66 -1.29 -13.26
N SER A 170 5.71 -2.05 -13.78
CA SER A 170 4.65 -2.67 -13.00
C SER A 170 4.89 -4.16 -13.07
N SER A 171 4.76 -4.84 -11.94
CA SER A 171 4.89 -6.29 -11.89
C SER A 171 3.62 -6.89 -11.29
N TYR A 172 3.09 -7.89 -11.99
CA TYR A 172 1.82 -8.53 -11.66
C TYR A 172 2.09 -10.01 -11.37
N CYS A 173 1.68 -10.46 -10.19
CA CYS A 173 1.68 -11.89 -9.83
C CYS A 173 0.21 -12.32 -9.90
N PRO A 174 -0.21 -13.05 -10.96
CA PRO A 174 -1.54 -13.64 -11.00
C PRO A 174 -1.75 -14.67 -9.90
#